data_AF-A0A381RSK3-F1
#
_entry.id   AF-A0A381RSK3-F1
#
_cell.length_a   1.000
_cell.length_b   1.000
_cell.length_c   1.000
_cell.angle_alpha   90.00
_cell.angle_beta   90.00
_cell.angle_gamma   90.00
#
_symmetry.space_group_name_H-M   'P 1'
#
loop_
_entity.id
_entity.type
_entity.pdbx_description
1 polymer ?
#
loop_
_entity_poly.entity_id
_entity_poly.type
_entity_poly.pdbx_seq_one_letter_code
_entity_poly.pdbx_strand_id
1 'polypeptide(L)'
;MNLFKIGFLTVTLVDVVDLFIVSWIFYTVYQYFKGTRAGQMLVGLIILLIASFLSNAIGLSATSWLVNRFQTVWVVAFVILFQPEIRRLLIYVGQHRFFQKIFRMGSSQTIEAILETINELRNRSWGALVVIQRETGLRSYKEAGMPLTAEVTAPLLISLFNPTSPLHDGAVIIQNDIIEAAACILPLTESTSITPDMGTRHRAALGLSEETDAIIIVVSEETKKVSVAENGRFVNIEKDEMALRRYFNEQLFISSGD
;
A
#
# COMPACT_ATOMS: atom_id res chain seq x y z
N MET A 1 -4.82 9.69 -41.43
CA MET A 1 -5.97 9.72 -42.35
C MET A 1 -6.89 10.87 -41.93
N ASN A 2 -7.12 11.83 -42.81
CA ASN A 2 -8.02 12.97 -42.56
C ASN A 2 -9.46 12.50 -42.78
N LEU A 3 -10.36 12.78 -41.83
CA LEU A 3 -11.75 12.33 -41.91
C LEU A 3 -12.67 13.36 -42.55
N PHE A 4 -12.59 14.62 -42.13
CA PHE A 4 -13.46 15.71 -42.64
C PHE A 4 -12.82 17.08 -42.38
N LYS A 5 -13.18 18.09 -43.18
CA LYS A 5 -12.74 19.50 -42.98
C LYS A 5 -13.92 20.36 -42.53
N ILE A 6 -13.75 21.11 -41.44
CA ILE A 6 -14.69 22.15 -40.99
C ILE A 6 -13.99 23.50 -41.12
N GLY A 7 -14.26 24.25 -42.19
CA GLY A 7 -13.59 25.52 -42.47
C GLY A 7 -12.08 25.35 -42.66
N PHE A 8 -11.28 25.92 -41.76
CA PHE A 8 -9.82 25.84 -41.75
C PHE A 8 -9.26 24.67 -40.91
N LEU A 9 -10.11 23.94 -40.19
CA LEU A 9 -9.69 22.82 -39.33
C LEU A 9 -9.80 21.50 -40.09
N THR A 10 -8.67 20.81 -40.26
CA THR A 10 -8.62 19.45 -40.79
C THR A 10 -8.76 18.46 -39.64
N VAL A 11 -9.91 17.81 -39.52
CA VAL A 11 -10.15 16.82 -38.46
C VAL A 11 -9.53 15.49 -38.87
N THR A 12 -8.55 15.06 -38.09
CA THR A 12 -7.80 13.82 -38.23
C THR A 12 -8.42 12.73 -37.36
N LEU A 13 -8.18 11.45 -37.67
CA LEU A 13 -8.61 10.33 -36.81
C LEU A 13 -8.04 10.46 -35.39
N VAL A 14 -6.83 11.01 -35.29
CA VAL A 14 -6.18 11.32 -34.01
C VAL A 14 -6.99 12.32 -33.20
N ASP A 15 -7.54 13.37 -33.83
CA ASP A 15 -8.32 14.40 -33.14
C ASP A 15 -9.65 13.84 -32.59
N VAL A 16 -10.26 12.89 -33.32
CA VAL A 16 -11.49 12.22 -32.87
C VAL A 16 -11.21 11.32 -31.66
N VAL A 17 -10.11 10.55 -31.71
CA VAL A 17 -9.69 9.68 -30.60
C VAL A 17 -9.30 10.53 -29.39
N ASP A 18 -8.55 11.61 -29.60
CA ASP A 18 -8.15 12.55 -28.55
C ASP A 18 -9.37 13.19 -27.88
N LEU A 19 -10.32 13.72 -28.66
CA LEU A 19 -11.56 14.30 -28.13
C LEU A 19 -12.37 13.27 -27.33
N PHE A 20 -12.41 12.00 -27.77
CA PHE A 20 -13.09 10.94 -27.04
C PHE A 20 -12.42 10.64 -25.70
N ILE A 21 -11.09 10.52 -25.68
CA ILE A 21 -10.29 10.30 -24.46
C ILE A 21 -10.47 11.47 -23.49
N VAL A 22 -10.29 12.70 -23.97
CA VAL A 22 -10.47 13.92 -23.17
C VAL A 22 -11.88 13.98 -22.60
N SER A 23 -12.91 13.72 -23.41
CA SER A 23 -14.30 13.72 -22.96
C SER A 23 -14.56 12.66 -21.89
N TRP A 24 -14.00 11.45 -22.05
CA TRP A 24 -14.10 10.38 -21.05
C TRP A 24 -13.46 10.79 -19.71
N ILE A 25 -12.26 11.39 -19.76
CA ILE A 25 -11.54 11.87 -18.57
C ILE A 25 -12.39 12.93 -17.85
N PHE A 26 -12.86 13.96 -18.56
CA PHE A 26 -13.69 15.01 -17.99
C PHE A 26 -15.00 14.48 -17.41
N TYR A 27 -15.66 13.54 -18.10
CA TYR A 27 -16.88 12.92 -17.59
C TYR A 27 -16.63 12.13 -16.30
N THR A 28 -15.52 11.40 -16.23
CA THR A 28 -15.11 10.64 -15.03
C THR A 28 -14.84 11.59 -13.86
N VAL A 29 -14.08 12.66 -14.09
CA VAL A 29 -13.82 13.71 -13.10
C VAL A 29 -15.13 14.35 -12.64
N TYR A 30 -16.03 14.71 -13.56
CA TYR A 30 -17.33 15.27 -13.22
C TYR A 30 -18.14 14.33 -12.32
N GLN A 31 -18.25 13.04 -12.65
CA GLN A 31 -18.99 12.07 -11.84
C GLN A 31 -18.37 11.90 -10.44
N TYR A 32 -17.05 11.98 -10.32
CA TYR A 32 -16.36 11.91 -9.03
C TYR A 32 -16.67 13.09 -8.11
N PHE A 33 -16.72 14.31 -8.67
CA PHE A 33 -16.98 15.54 -7.89
C PHE A 33 -18.47 15.84 -7.72
N LYS A 34 -19.36 15.29 -8.56
CA LYS A 34 -20.80 15.54 -8.52
C LYS A 34 -21.39 15.15 -7.16
N GLY A 35 -22.12 16.06 -6.54
CA GLY A 35 -22.77 15.83 -5.25
C GLY A 35 -21.85 16.02 -4.03
N THR A 36 -20.56 16.29 -4.24
CA THR A 36 -19.64 16.64 -3.15
C THR A 36 -19.63 18.16 -2.89
N ARG A 37 -19.25 18.57 -1.67
CA ARG A 37 -19.01 19.98 -1.35
C ARG A 37 -17.92 20.57 -2.26
N ALA A 38 -16.85 19.80 -2.51
CA ALA A 38 -15.77 20.13 -3.43
C ALA A 38 -16.26 20.42 -4.87
N GLY A 39 -17.24 19.66 -5.36
CA GLY A 39 -17.84 19.89 -6.68
C GLY A 39 -18.64 21.20 -6.77
N GLN A 40 -19.45 21.51 -5.75
CA GLN A 40 -20.19 22.78 -5.69
C GLN A 40 -19.24 23.99 -5.70
N MET A 41 -18.13 23.85 -4.99
CA MET A 41 -17.07 24.83 -4.93
C MET A 41 -16.40 25.06 -6.29
N LEU A 42 -16.00 23.98 -6.97
CA LEU A 42 -15.41 24.07 -8.30
C LEU A 42 -16.35 24.77 -9.31
N VAL A 43 -17.64 24.45 -9.27
CA VAL A 43 -18.66 25.13 -10.09
C VAL A 43 -18.73 26.62 -9.76
N GLY A 44 -18.72 26.99 -8.47
CA GLY A 44 -18.69 28.39 -8.06
C GLY A 44 -17.46 29.14 -8.57
N LEU A 45 -16.29 28.50 -8.58
CA LEU A 45 -15.06 29.08 -9.15
C LEU A 45 -15.19 29.30 -10.66
N ILE A 46 -15.73 28.32 -11.41
CA ILE A 46 -15.96 28.44 -12.85
C ILE A 46 -16.92 29.61 -13.15
N ILE A 47 -18.01 29.73 -12.38
CA ILE A 47 -18.96 30.85 -12.51
C ILE A 47 -18.26 32.19 -12.28
N LEU A 48 -17.41 32.31 -11.25
CA LEU A 48 -16.65 33.54 -11.01
C LEU A 48 -15.66 33.85 -12.15
N LEU A 49 -14.99 32.85 -12.71
CA LEU A 49 -14.08 33.05 -13.84
C LEU A 49 -14.82 33.55 -15.09
N ILE A 50 -15.98 32.96 -15.39
CA ILE A 50 -16.84 33.40 -16.49
C ILE A 50 -17.34 34.83 -16.23
N ALA A 51 -17.85 35.12 -15.03
CA ALA A 51 -18.30 36.46 -14.66
C ALA A 51 -17.16 37.50 -14.76
N SER A 52 -15.96 37.14 -14.33
CA SER A 52 -14.77 37.98 -14.45
C SER A 52 -14.46 38.25 -15.92
N PHE A 53 -14.40 37.22 -16.76
CA PHE A 53 -14.15 37.38 -18.20
C PHE A 53 -15.19 38.28 -18.87
N LEU A 54 -16.49 38.06 -18.65
CA LEU A 54 -17.55 38.91 -19.20
C LEU A 54 -17.44 40.36 -18.68
N SER A 55 -17.22 40.55 -17.37
CA SER A 55 -17.15 41.89 -16.79
C SER A 55 -15.98 42.70 -17.34
N ASN A 56 -14.83 42.07 -17.55
CA ASN A 56 -13.66 42.69 -18.16
C ASN A 56 -13.85 42.95 -19.66
N ALA A 57 -14.45 42.00 -20.38
CA ALA A 57 -14.72 42.14 -21.82
C ALA A 57 -15.72 43.27 -22.14
N ILE A 58 -16.73 43.46 -21.28
CA ILE A 58 -17.75 44.52 -21.43
C ILE A 58 -17.25 45.86 -20.87
N GLY A 59 -16.17 45.87 -20.07
CA GLY A 59 -15.62 47.09 -19.46
C GLY A 59 -16.34 47.56 -18.20
N LEU A 60 -17.03 46.67 -17.48
CA LEU A 60 -17.75 46.98 -16.25
C LEU A 60 -16.79 47.16 -15.07
N SER A 61 -16.19 48.35 -14.89
CA SER A 61 -15.11 48.58 -13.93
C SER A 61 -15.46 48.26 -12.47
N ALA A 62 -16.67 48.61 -12.01
CA ALA A 62 -17.10 48.33 -10.63
C ALA A 62 -17.32 46.83 -10.40
N THR A 63 -17.97 46.15 -11.36
CA THR A 63 -18.22 44.71 -11.31
C THR A 63 -16.93 43.92 -11.40
N SER A 64 -16.01 44.30 -12.30
CA SER A 64 -14.71 43.62 -12.43
C SER A 64 -13.88 43.78 -11.16
N TRP A 65 -13.86 44.98 -10.55
CA TRP A 65 -13.22 45.19 -9.25
C TRP A 65 -13.79 44.28 -8.17
N LEU A 66 -15.12 44.17 -8.07
CA LEU A 66 -15.81 43.34 -7.09
C LEU A 66 -15.51 41.85 -7.31
N VAL A 67 -15.70 41.35 -8.54
CA VAL A 67 -15.48 39.95 -8.90
C VAL A 67 -14.02 39.54 -8.68
N ASN A 68 -13.06 40.37 -9.07
CA ASN A 68 -11.63 40.10 -8.85
C ASN A 68 -11.32 40.01 -7.34
N ARG A 69 -11.91 40.86 -6.51
CA ARG A 69 -11.72 40.80 -5.05
C ARG A 69 -12.30 39.51 -4.46
N PHE A 70 -13.50 39.13 -4.89
CA PHE A 70 -14.12 37.86 -4.50
C PHE A 70 -13.29 36.65 -4.94
N GLN A 71 -12.75 36.68 -6.16
CA GLN A 71 -11.91 35.62 -6.70
C GLN A 71 -10.67 35.37 -5.84
N THR A 72 -9.97 36.41 -5.39
CA THR A 72 -8.81 36.27 -4.50
C THR A 72 -9.15 35.58 -3.18
N VAL A 73 -10.24 36.01 -2.51
CA VAL A 73 -10.70 35.40 -1.26
C VAL A 73 -11.14 33.96 -1.51
N TRP A 74 -11.79 33.71 -2.64
CA TRP A 74 -12.28 32.38 -2.97
C TRP A 74 -11.12 31.40 -3.25
N VAL A 75 -10.07 31.78 -3.98
CA VAL A 75 -8.90 30.90 -4.17
C VAL A 75 -8.29 30.45 -2.83
N VAL A 76 -8.16 31.37 -1.87
CA VAL A 76 -7.64 31.03 -0.53
C VAL A 76 -8.56 30.06 0.20
N ALA A 77 -9.87 30.35 0.26
CA ALA A 77 -10.83 29.45 0.90
C ALA A 77 -10.93 28.09 0.19
N PHE A 78 -10.73 28.05 -1.13
CA PHE A 78 -10.69 26.80 -1.91
C PHE A 78 -9.52 25.94 -1.46
N VAL A 79 -8.31 26.51 -1.40
CA VAL A 79 -7.11 25.77 -0.95
C VAL A 79 -7.28 25.23 0.46
N ILE A 80 -7.80 26.04 1.40
CA ILE A 80 -8.04 25.61 2.79
C ILE A 80 -9.05 24.46 2.84
N LEU A 81 -10.13 24.55 2.06
CA LEU A 81 -11.18 23.54 2.07
C LEU A 81 -10.81 22.27 1.30
N PHE A 82 -9.92 22.36 0.32
CA PHE A 82 -9.34 21.21 -0.41
C PHE A 82 -8.10 20.60 0.25
N GLN A 83 -7.59 21.22 1.31
CA GLN A 83 -6.42 20.71 2.03
C GLN A 83 -6.59 19.24 2.48
N PRO A 84 -7.76 18.79 3.01
CA PRO A 84 -7.97 17.40 3.39
C PRO A 84 -7.91 16.43 2.20
N GLU A 85 -8.45 16.80 1.05
CA GLU A 85 -8.47 15.99 -0.18
C GLU A 85 -7.06 15.85 -0.76
N ILE A 86 -6.30 16.95 -0.84
CA ILE A 86 -4.89 16.92 -1.26
C ILE A 86 -4.09 16.00 -0.32
N ARG A 87 -4.28 16.15 1.00
CA ARG A 87 -3.63 15.27 1.98
C ARG A 87 -4.00 13.80 1.75
N ARG A 88 -5.27 13.50 1.49
CA ARG A 88 -5.75 12.15 1.24
C ARG A 88 -5.19 11.55 -0.05
N LEU A 89 -5.12 12.34 -1.12
CA LEU A 89 -4.51 11.95 -2.39
C LEU A 89 -3.01 11.68 -2.22
N LEU A 90 -2.28 12.54 -1.50
CA LEU A 90 -0.85 12.33 -1.23
C LEU A 90 -0.61 11.04 -0.41
N ILE A 91 -1.45 10.77 0.58
CA ILE A 91 -1.40 9.52 1.35
C ILE A 91 -1.68 8.31 0.45
N TYR A 92 -2.70 8.40 -0.41
CA TYR A 92 -3.07 7.31 -1.32
C TYR A 92 -2.00 7.04 -2.39
N VAL A 93 -1.43 8.10 -2.97
CA VAL A 93 -0.32 8.02 -3.93
C VAL A 93 0.94 7.47 -3.28
N GLY A 94 1.22 7.85 -2.02
CA GLY A 94 2.32 7.28 -1.23
C GLY A 94 2.13 5.80 -0.86
N GLN A 95 0.91 5.28 -0.91
CA GLN A 95 0.60 3.87 -0.68
C GLN A 95 0.52 3.04 -1.97
N HIS A 96 0.67 3.66 -3.14
CA HIS A 96 0.59 2.98 -4.43
C HIS A 96 1.91 2.24 -4.73
N ARG A 97 1.81 0.97 -5.15
CA ARG A 97 2.92 0.02 -5.41
C ARG A 97 4.07 0.58 -6.25
N PHE A 98 3.79 1.54 -7.12
CA PHE A 98 4.78 2.22 -7.96
C PHE A 98 5.78 3.08 -7.15
N PHE A 99 5.35 3.74 -6.07
CA PHE A 99 6.23 4.56 -5.22
C PHE A 99 7.02 3.73 -4.20
N GLN A 100 6.50 2.57 -3.78
CA GLN A 100 7.20 1.63 -2.91
C GLN A 100 8.37 0.93 -3.62
N LYS A 101 8.28 0.74 -4.94
CA LYS A 101 9.37 0.18 -5.76
C LYS A 101 10.63 1.07 -5.78
N ILE A 102 10.46 2.39 -5.60
CA ILE A 102 11.55 3.37 -5.50
C ILE A 102 12.14 3.43 -4.08
N PHE A 103 11.33 3.10 -3.06
CA PHE A 103 11.75 3.05 -1.66
C PHE A 103 11.68 1.61 -1.12
N ARG A 104 12.58 0.77 -1.64
CA ARG A 104 13.07 -0.51 -1.06
C ARG A 104 12.00 -1.44 -0.49
N MET A 105 11.58 -2.43 -1.28
CA MET A 105 11.14 -3.72 -0.74
C MET A 105 12.40 -4.45 -0.24
N GLY A 106 12.48 -4.63 1.09
CA GLY A 106 13.47 -5.41 1.85
C GLY A 106 14.93 -5.24 1.40
N SER A 107 15.73 -4.48 2.12
CA SER A 107 17.18 -4.47 1.92
C SER A 107 17.78 -5.89 2.09
N SER A 108 18.94 -6.14 1.48
CA SER A 108 19.64 -7.45 1.62
C SER A 108 19.89 -7.77 3.10
N GLN A 109 20.01 -6.71 3.90
CA GLN A 109 20.20 -6.74 5.35
C GLN A 109 18.99 -7.30 6.09
N THR A 110 17.76 -6.98 5.67
CA THR A 110 16.53 -7.52 6.28
C THR A 110 16.39 -9.02 6.04
N ILE A 111 16.67 -9.49 4.82
CA ILE A 111 16.66 -10.93 4.53
C ILE A 111 17.73 -11.65 5.33
N GLU A 112 18.95 -11.11 5.37
CA GLU A 112 20.04 -11.70 6.16
C GLU A 112 19.67 -11.76 7.65
N ALA A 113 19.08 -10.70 8.20
CA ALA A 113 18.63 -10.65 9.59
C ALA A 113 17.55 -11.70 9.89
N ILE A 114 16.60 -11.91 8.97
CA ILE A 114 15.57 -12.94 9.10
C ILE A 114 16.18 -14.34 9.05
N LEU A 115 17.11 -14.60 8.12
CA LEU A 115 17.79 -15.90 8.01
C LEU A 115 18.65 -16.20 9.25
N GLU A 116 19.42 -15.23 9.74
CA GLU A 116 20.19 -15.34 10.97
C GLU A 116 19.28 -15.62 12.17
N THR A 117 18.15 -14.90 12.27
CA THR A 117 17.12 -15.14 13.30
C THR A 117 16.59 -16.57 13.22
N ILE A 118 16.18 -17.02 12.03
CA ILE A 118 15.61 -18.37 11.84
C ILE A 118 16.62 -19.43 12.31
N ASN A 119 17.89 -19.30 11.92
CA ASN A 119 18.93 -20.24 12.34
C ASN A 119 19.11 -20.27 13.86
N GLU A 120 19.15 -19.09 14.49
CA GLU A 120 19.31 -19.00 15.94
C GLU A 120 18.10 -19.58 16.70
N LEU A 121 16.88 -19.31 16.22
CA LEU A 121 15.65 -19.87 16.81
C LEU A 121 15.60 -21.39 16.68
N ARG A 122 16.04 -21.94 15.54
CA ARG A 122 16.13 -23.41 15.35
C ARG A 122 17.13 -24.04 16.30
N ASN A 123 18.28 -23.40 16.51
CA ASN A 123 19.30 -23.87 17.46
C ASN A 123 18.73 -23.90 18.89
N ARG A 124 17.94 -22.89 19.27
CA ARG A 124 17.31 -22.75 20.58
C ARG A 124 16.00 -23.54 20.74
N SER A 125 15.45 -24.10 19.66
CA SER A 125 14.12 -24.73 19.63
C SER A 125 12.99 -23.76 20.00
N TRP A 126 13.11 -22.51 19.54
CA TRP A 126 12.11 -21.47 19.77
C TRP A 126 11.15 -21.37 18.58
N GLY A 127 9.87 -21.13 18.89
CA GLY A 127 8.84 -20.90 17.89
C GLY A 127 8.86 -19.46 17.40
N ALA A 128 8.57 -19.25 16.12
CA ALA A 128 8.38 -17.92 15.57
C ALA A 128 7.29 -17.88 14.50
N LEU A 129 6.72 -16.69 14.35
CA LEU A 129 5.69 -16.37 13.37
C LEU A 129 5.97 -14.95 12.84
N VAL A 130 6.62 -14.87 11.68
CA VAL A 130 7.03 -13.62 11.05
C VAL A 130 6.16 -13.39 9.82
N VAL A 131 5.51 -12.24 9.76
CA VAL A 131 4.67 -11.83 8.63
C VAL A 131 5.38 -10.72 7.88
N ILE A 132 5.67 -10.94 6.61
CA ILE A 132 6.20 -9.92 5.71
C ILE A 132 5.02 -9.37 4.90
N GLN A 133 4.64 -8.13 5.23
CA GLN A 133 3.56 -7.43 4.55
C GLN A 133 3.97 -7.12 3.10
N ARG A 134 3.08 -7.42 2.16
CA ARG A 134 3.20 -7.02 0.75
C ARG A 134 2.19 -5.91 0.43
N GLU A 135 1.31 -6.11 -0.53
CA GLU A 135 0.43 -5.07 -1.05
C GLU A 135 -0.79 -4.86 -0.16
N THR A 136 -1.32 -5.96 0.38
CA THR A 136 -2.50 -5.94 1.24
C THR A 136 -2.10 -5.36 2.59
N GLY A 137 -2.75 -4.26 2.98
CA GLY A 137 -2.49 -3.62 4.25
C GLY A 137 -2.99 -4.46 5.43
N LEU A 138 -2.12 -4.71 6.42
CA LEU A 138 -2.42 -5.52 7.60
C LEU A 138 -2.87 -4.69 8.82
N ARG A 139 -3.54 -3.56 8.58
CA ARG A 139 -3.79 -2.55 9.61
C ARG A 139 -4.55 -3.10 10.83
N SER A 140 -5.61 -3.88 10.59
CA SER A 140 -6.42 -4.50 11.65
C SER A 140 -5.59 -5.41 12.57
N TYR A 141 -4.63 -6.13 12.00
CA TYR A 141 -3.74 -7.02 12.74
C TYR A 141 -2.65 -6.25 13.49
N LYS A 142 -2.12 -5.18 12.88
CA LYS A 142 -1.13 -4.29 13.51
C LYS A 142 -1.70 -3.54 14.72
N GLU A 143 -2.93 -3.04 14.62
CA GLU A 143 -3.59 -2.29 15.70
C GLU A 143 -3.96 -3.18 16.90
N ALA A 144 -4.10 -4.49 16.69
CA ALA A 144 -4.37 -5.45 17.75
C ALA A 144 -3.10 -5.94 18.49
N GLY A 145 -1.93 -5.72 17.92
CA GLY A 145 -0.64 -6.08 18.51
C GLY A 145 0.02 -4.94 19.30
N MET A 146 1.27 -5.15 19.70
CA MET A 146 2.11 -4.12 20.30
C MET A 146 2.86 -3.34 19.21
N PRO A 147 2.64 -2.02 19.04
CA PRO A 147 3.39 -1.23 18.08
C PRO A 147 4.86 -1.09 18.51
N LEU A 148 5.80 -1.26 17.59
CA LEU A 148 7.24 -1.09 17.84
C LEU A 148 7.88 -0.02 16.97
N THR A 149 7.63 -0.04 15.65
CA THR A 149 8.28 0.84 14.66
C THR A 149 9.81 0.84 14.82
N ALA A 150 10.43 -0.32 14.66
CA ALA A 150 11.88 -0.52 14.84
C ALA A 150 12.52 -1.13 13.59
N GLU A 151 13.80 -0.84 13.33
CA GLU A 151 14.53 -1.46 12.21
C GLU A 151 14.68 -2.98 12.40
N VAL A 152 14.57 -3.73 11.30
CA VAL A 152 14.74 -5.19 11.33
C VAL A 152 16.20 -5.52 11.58
N THR A 153 16.47 -6.13 12.72
CA THR A 153 17.80 -6.66 13.08
C THR A 153 17.64 -8.04 13.71
N ALA A 154 18.59 -8.94 13.49
CA ALA A 154 18.52 -10.29 14.04
C ALA A 154 18.43 -10.31 15.58
N PRO A 155 19.24 -9.52 16.34
CA PRO A 155 19.14 -9.49 17.80
C PRO A 155 17.75 -9.07 18.30
N LEU A 156 17.09 -8.13 17.62
CA LEU A 156 15.75 -7.69 17.98
C LEU A 156 14.71 -8.78 17.72
N LEU A 157 14.73 -9.40 16.54
CA LEU A 157 13.81 -10.49 16.22
C LEU A 157 13.99 -11.69 17.17
N ILE A 158 15.23 -12.08 17.47
CA ILE A 158 15.53 -13.13 18.45
C ILE A 158 14.97 -12.77 19.83
N SER A 159 15.09 -11.50 20.24
CA SER A 159 14.55 -11.01 21.51
C SER A 159 13.02 -11.05 21.56
N LEU A 160 12.35 -10.68 20.46
CA LEU A 160 10.90 -10.71 20.35
C LEU A 160 10.35 -12.14 20.50
N PHE A 161 11.01 -13.13 19.88
CA PHE A 161 10.60 -14.55 19.96
C PHE A 161 11.20 -15.31 21.15
N ASN A 162 11.85 -14.63 22.10
CA ASN A 162 12.32 -15.28 23.32
C ASN A 162 11.12 -15.75 24.17
N PRO A 163 10.99 -17.06 24.52
CA PRO A 163 9.86 -17.58 25.30
C PRO A 163 9.61 -16.89 26.65
N THR A 164 10.61 -16.21 27.21
CA THR A 164 10.43 -15.43 28.46
C THR A 164 9.97 -13.99 28.23
N SER A 165 9.99 -13.51 26.99
CA SER A 165 9.55 -12.16 26.60
C SER A 165 8.03 -12.06 26.62
N PRO A 166 7.42 -10.97 27.09
CA PRO A 166 5.97 -10.77 26.97
C PRO A 166 5.46 -10.71 25.52
N LEU A 167 6.36 -10.48 24.54
CA LEU A 167 6.01 -10.24 23.14
C LEU A 167 6.13 -11.49 22.24
N HIS A 168 6.52 -12.64 22.80
CA HIS A 168 6.80 -13.86 22.02
C HIS A 168 5.55 -14.59 21.55
N ASP A 169 4.40 -14.29 22.16
CA ASP A 169 3.14 -14.92 21.82
C ASP A 169 2.42 -14.10 20.75
N GLY A 170 2.28 -14.68 19.56
CA GLY A 170 1.72 -14.03 18.38
C GLY A 170 2.74 -13.76 17.28
N ALA A 171 2.32 -12.97 16.29
CA ALA A 171 3.09 -12.67 15.10
C ALA A 171 3.85 -11.35 15.19
N VAL A 172 5.01 -11.31 14.54
CA VAL A 172 5.75 -10.08 14.24
C VAL A 172 5.44 -9.67 12.82
N ILE A 173 4.94 -8.45 12.61
CA ILE A 173 4.62 -7.90 11.29
C ILE A 173 5.73 -6.96 10.86
N ILE A 174 6.37 -7.30 9.75
CA ILE A 174 7.42 -6.53 9.09
C ILE A 174 6.84 -5.88 7.84
N GLN A 175 7.10 -4.59 7.69
CA GLN A 175 6.81 -3.83 6.47
C GLN A 175 8.11 -3.19 5.98
N ASN A 176 8.56 -3.58 4.80
CA ASN A 176 9.86 -3.19 4.24
C ASN A 176 11.03 -3.60 5.16
N ASP A 177 11.75 -2.62 5.73
CA ASP A 177 12.88 -2.81 6.66
C ASP A 177 12.49 -2.51 8.12
N ILE A 178 11.20 -2.36 8.42
CA ILE A 178 10.69 -1.97 9.73
C ILE A 178 9.78 -3.06 10.31
N ILE A 179 10.03 -3.43 11.56
CA ILE A 179 9.10 -4.15 12.42
C ILE A 179 8.04 -3.15 12.90
N GLU A 180 6.84 -3.27 12.32
CA GLU A 180 5.73 -2.36 12.63
C GLU A 180 5.08 -2.73 13.98
N ALA A 181 4.86 -4.02 14.21
CA ALA A 181 4.21 -4.53 15.42
C ALA A 181 4.67 -5.95 15.77
N ALA A 182 4.59 -6.31 17.05
CA ALA A 182 4.81 -7.65 17.58
C ALA A 182 3.60 -8.13 18.39
N ALA A 183 3.60 -9.40 18.80
CA ALA A 183 2.49 -10.03 19.52
C ALA A 183 1.12 -9.86 18.80
N CYS A 184 1.12 -9.82 17.47
CA CYS A 184 -0.10 -9.64 16.69
C CYS A 184 -0.89 -10.95 16.65
N ILE A 185 -2.20 -10.87 16.89
CA ILE A 185 -3.10 -12.01 16.79
C ILE A 185 -3.57 -12.13 15.34
N LEU A 186 -3.38 -13.30 14.74
CA LEU A 186 -3.73 -13.60 13.36
C LEU A 186 -4.96 -14.51 13.28
N PRO A 187 -5.74 -14.49 12.18
CA PRO A 187 -6.84 -15.42 11.98
C PRO A 187 -6.32 -16.84 11.84
N LEU A 188 -7.04 -17.81 12.40
CA LEU A 188 -6.74 -19.23 12.23
C LEU A 188 -7.58 -19.76 11.07
N THR A 189 -6.95 -20.49 10.15
CA THR A 189 -7.71 -21.21 9.10
C THR A 189 -8.54 -22.34 9.71
N GLU A 190 -9.70 -22.60 9.10
CA GLU A 190 -10.56 -23.76 9.35
C GLU A 190 -10.28 -24.91 8.37
N SER A 191 -9.35 -24.73 7.43
CA SER A 191 -9.06 -25.70 6.39
C SER A 191 -8.57 -27.04 6.94
N THR A 192 -9.10 -28.13 6.37
CA THR A 192 -8.66 -29.51 6.68
C THR A 192 -7.38 -29.91 5.95
N SER A 193 -6.79 -29.01 5.14
CA SER A 193 -5.54 -29.27 4.41
C SER A 193 -4.29 -29.29 5.29
N ILE A 194 -4.45 -29.02 6.58
CA ILE A 194 -3.38 -28.97 7.58
C ILE A 194 -3.11 -30.36 8.13
N THR A 195 -1.82 -30.74 8.17
CA THR A 195 -1.42 -32.01 8.76
C THR A 195 -1.56 -31.97 10.28
N PRO A 196 -1.86 -33.11 10.95
CA PRO A 196 -2.12 -33.13 12.40
C PRO A 196 -0.97 -32.62 13.28
N ASP A 197 0.27 -32.64 12.77
CA ASP A 197 1.49 -32.14 13.43
C ASP A 197 1.65 -30.62 13.38
N MET A 198 0.76 -29.90 12.70
CA MET A 198 0.80 -28.44 12.60
C MET A 198 0.03 -27.77 13.75
N GLY A 199 0.77 -27.04 14.58
CA GLY A 199 0.23 -26.27 15.71
C GLY A 199 -0.49 -24.97 15.33
N THR A 200 -0.85 -24.17 16.34
CA THR A 200 -1.61 -22.92 16.19
C THR A 200 -0.90 -21.87 15.34
N ARG A 201 0.43 -21.74 15.44
CA ARG A 201 1.21 -20.82 14.59
C ARG A 201 1.13 -21.16 13.08
N HIS A 202 1.04 -22.45 12.75
CA HIS A 202 0.86 -22.88 11.35
C HIS A 202 -0.56 -22.54 10.87
N ARG A 203 -1.58 -22.77 11.70
CA ARG A 203 -2.96 -22.37 11.40
C ARG A 203 -3.10 -20.86 11.22
N ALA A 204 -2.43 -20.09 12.07
CA ALA A 204 -2.37 -18.63 11.99
C ALA A 204 -1.71 -18.15 10.69
N ALA A 205 -0.58 -18.77 10.32
CA ALA A 205 0.11 -18.45 9.08
C ALA A 205 -0.75 -18.75 7.85
N LEU A 206 -1.39 -19.92 7.83
CA LEU A 206 -2.23 -20.31 6.70
C LEU A 206 -3.47 -19.41 6.61
N GLY A 207 -4.15 -19.14 7.73
CA GLY A 207 -5.32 -18.27 7.78
C GLY A 207 -5.02 -16.85 7.28
N LEU A 208 -3.90 -16.25 7.70
CA LEU A 208 -3.53 -14.92 7.17
C LEU A 208 -3.18 -14.98 5.66
N SER A 209 -2.53 -16.06 5.21
CA SER A 209 -2.16 -16.22 3.79
C SER A 209 -3.35 -16.49 2.87
N GLU A 210 -4.51 -16.89 3.41
CA GLU A 210 -5.75 -17.09 2.65
C GLU A 210 -6.44 -15.76 2.35
N GLU A 211 -6.32 -14.79 3.26
CA GLU A 211 -6.95 -13.48 3.14
C GLU A 211 -6.05 -12.40 2.51
N THR A 212 -4.73 -12.64 2.46
CA THR A 212 -3.73 -11.63 2.10
C THR A 212 -2.62 -12.18 1.21
N ASP A 213 -1.94 -11.30 0.49
CA ASP A 213 -0.74 -11.63 -0.29
C ASP A 213 0.54 -11.67 0.55
N ALA A 214 0.45 -11.61 1.89
CA ALA A 214 1.61 -11.60 2.76
C ALA A 214 2.39 -12.94 2.72
N ILE A 215 3.70 -12.87 2.95
CA ILE A 215 4.55 -14.04 3.12
C ILE A 215 4.69 -14.28 4.62
N ILE A 216 4.27 -15.45 5.10
CA ILE A 216 4.33 -15.78 6.52
C ILE A 216 5.31 -16.91 6.76
N ILE A 217 6.31 -16.67 7.60
CA ILE A 217 7.35 -17.61 7.97
C ILE A 217 7.02 -18.15 9.36
N VAL A 218 7.03 -19.48 9.49
CA VAL A 218 6.81 -20.19 10.74
C VAL A 218 8.05 -21.00 11.08
N VAL A 219 8.55 -20.85 12.31
CA VAL A 219 9.55 -21.75 12.88
C VAL A 219 8.87 -22.61 13.93
N SER A 220 8.91 -23.93 13.78
CA SER A 220 8.30 -24.87 14.72
C SER A 220 9.17 -25.04 15.96
N GLU A 221 8.60 -24.79 17.14
CA GLU A 221 9.25 -25.04 18.43
C GLU A 221 9.50 -26.54 18.70
N GLU A 222 8.61 -27.41 18.20
CA GLU A 222 8.72 -28.86 18.39
C GLU A 222 9.68 -29.52 17.41
N THR A 223 9.59 -29.16 16.13
CA THR A 223 10.28 -29.89 15.04
C THR A 223 11.47 -29.13 14.47
N LYS A 224 11.66 -27.86 14.83
CA LYS A 224 12.69 -26.96 14.27
C LYS A 224 12.60 -26.78 12.74
N LYS A 225 11.48 -27.21 12.14
CA LYS A 225 11.19 -27.02 10.73
C LYS A 225 10.80 -25.57 10.49
N VAL A 226 11.23 -25.04 9.35
CA VAL A 226 10.80 -23.76 8.82
C VAL A 226 9.75 -24.03 7.76
N SER A 227 8.61 -23.37 7.88
CA SER A 227 7.50 -23.46 6.94
C SER A 227 7.18 -22.06 6.45
N VAL A 228 6.88 -21.89 5.16
CA VAL A 228 6.46 -20.61 4.60
C VAL A 228 5.06 -20.77 4.04
N ALA A 229 4.12 -19.93 4.49
CA ALA A 229 2.76 -19.86 3.97
C ALA A 229 2.62 -18.66 3.03
N GLU A 230 2.03 -18.90 1.87
CA GLU A 230 1.77 -17.89 0.83
C GLU A 230 0.57 -18.33 0.00
N ASN A 231 -0.39 -17.43 -0.27
CA ASN A 231 -1.57 -17.69 -1.10
C ASN A 231 -2.36 -18.93 -0.66
N GLY A 232 -2.63 -19.05 0.64
CA GLY A 232 -3.43 -20.13 1.22
C GLY A 232 -2.79 -21.53 1.17
N ARG A 233 -1.46 -21.62 1.03
CA ARG A 233 -0.73 -22.90 1.03
C ARG A 233 0.65 -22.77 1.64
N PHE A 234 1.18 -23.88 2.15
CA PHE A 234 2.59 -23.97 2.51
C PHE A 234 3.45 -24.23 1.27
N VAL A 235 4.47 -23.41 1.07
CA VAL A 235 5.44 -23.55 0.00
C VAL A 235 6.36 -24.73 0.30
N ASN A 236 6.58 -25.59 -0.69
CA ASN A 236 7.55 -26.67 -0.57
C ASN A 236 8.96 -26.11 -0.80
N ILE A 237 9.64 -25.75 0.29
CA ILE A 237 11.02 -25.29 0.26
C ILE A 237 11.90 -26.42 0.75
N GLU A 238 12.97 -26.74 0.02
CA GLU A 238 13.98 -27.68 0.49
C GLU A 238 14.56 -27.20 1.83
N LYS A 239 14.88 -28.13 2.73
CA LYS A 239 15.31 -27.82 4.11
C LYS A 239 16.69 -27.13 4.21
N ASP A 240 17.25 -26.71 3.08
CA ASP A 240 18.55 -26.06 3.00
C ASP A 240 18.39 -24.53 3.12
N GLU A 241 19.32 -23.92 3.85
CA GLU A 241 19.38 -22.48 4.04
C GLU A 241 19.57 -21.74 2.71
N MET A 242 20.35 -22.32 1.79
CA MET A 242 20.52 -21.73 0.45
C MET A 242 19.20 -21.70 -0.33
N ALA A 243 18.37 -22.73 -0.21
CA ALA A 243 17.06 -22.78 -0.87
C ALA A 243 16.11 -21.72 -0.29
N LEU A 244 16.11 -21.56 1.04
CA LEU A 244 15.31 -20.53 1.72
C LEU A 244 15.76 -19.12 1.35
N ARG A 245 17.08 -18.87 1.31
CA ARG A 245 17.68 -17.60 0.86
C ARG A 245 17.30 -17.29 -0.58
N ARG A 246 17.37 -18.28 -1.48
CA ARG A 246 16.98 -18.12 -2.88
C ARG A 246 15.50 -17.77 -3.00
N TYR A 247 14.64 -18.49 -2.29
CA TYR A 247 13.20 -18.22 -2.27
C TYR A 247 12.91 -16.78 -1.80
N PHE A 248 13.51 -16.34 -0.70
CA PHE A 248 13.32 -14.96 -0.23
C PHE A 248 13.86 -13.93 -1.20
N ASN A 249 15.00 -14.19 -1.84
CA ASN A 249 15.52 -13.29 -2.85
C ASN A 249 14.59 -13.18 -4.06
N GLU A 250 14.04 -14.28 -4.55
CA GLU A 250 13.08 -14.26 -5.65
C GLU A 250 11.78 -13.54 -5.25
N GLN A 251 11.22 -13.83 -4.07
CA GLN A 251 9.92 -13.28 -3.70
C GLN A 251 9.95 -11.84 -3.17
N LEU A 252 11.06 -11.40 -2.57
CA LEU A 252 11.18 -10.08 -1.95
C LEU A 252 11.95 -9.07 -2.82
N PHE A 253 12.80 -9.51 -3.76
CA PHE A 253 13.59 -8.60 -4.62
C PHE A 253 13.20 -8.53 -6.09
N ILE A 254 12.24 -9.31 -6.60
CA ILE A 254 11.95 -9.28 -8.06
C ILE A 254 11.18 -8.00 -8.45
N SER A 255 11.96 -6.99 -8.83
CA SER A 255 12.06 -6.53 -10.22
C SER A 255 13.26 -5.57 -10.36
N SER A 256 14.47 -6.09 -10.16
CA SER A 256 15.72 -5.47 -10.61
C SER A 256 16.36 -6.42 -11.63
N GLY A 257 15.70 -6.62 -12.76
CA GLY A 257 16.11 -7.56 -13.78
C GLY A 257 15.08 -7.70 -14.88
N ASP A 258 14.79 -6.57 -15.53
CA ASP A 258 14.45 -6.43 -16.96
C ASP A 258 14.67 -4.96 -17.34
#